data_AF-F0W097-F1
#
_entry.id   AF-F0W097-F1
#
_cell.length_a   1.000
_cell.length_b   1.000
_cell.length_c   1.000
_cell.angle_alpha   90.00
_cell.angle_beta   90.00
_cell.angle_gamma   90.00
#
_symmetry.space_group_name_H-M   'P 1'
#
loop_
_entity.id
_entity.type
_entity.pdbx_description
1 polymer ?
#
loop_
_entity_poly.entity_id
_entity_poly.type
_entity_poly.pdbx_seq_one_letter_code
_entity_poly.pdbx_strand_id
1 'polypeptide(L)'
;MKTTEFGAPGEAIGLQQTLQNAPPCKRLATIQMAMYILSFGLTWYLVWWDSLIGFAVAVWGYYMLLNEYTRPTVKHVEIYHYGSIMSMVSHAIAVSVVIYYLIQSHLLDTLELSTLTVQIMPRAYYAFLLIYLFIQMAVTTVAIQRSYVLCAELARNDYYFEHTNKQFD
;
A
#
# COMPACT_ATOMS: atom_id res chain seq x y z
N MET A 1 -11.85 -20.36 -50.78
CA MET A 1 -11.73 -20.33 -49.30
C MET A 1 -10.60 -19.36 -48.99
N LYS A 2 -10.90 -18.19 -48.43
CA LYS A 2 -9.91 -17.12 -48.18
C LYS A 2 -9.16 -17.47 -46.91
N THR A 3 -7.87 -17.78 -47.03
CA THR A 3 -6.94 -17.91 -45.90
C THR A 3 -6.74 -16.53 -45.30
N THR A 4 -7.26 -16.30 -44.10
CA THR A 4 -6.98 -15.12 -43.28
C THR A 4 -5.50 -15.16 -42.90
N GLU A 5 -4.76 -14.15 -43.35
CA GLU A 5 -3.38 -13.91 -43.00
C GLU A 5 -3.28 -13.76 -41.47
N PHE A 6 -2.41 -14.58 -40.88
CA PHE A 6 -1.94 -14.39 -39.52
C PHE A 6 -1.33 -12.98 -39.43
N GLY A 7 -1.82 -12.18 -38.47
CA GLY A 7 -1.29 -10.87 -38.15
C GLY A 7 0.23 -10.91 -37.98
N ALA A 8 0.88 -9.83 -38.42
CA ALA A 8 2.33 -9.71 -38.44
C ALA A 8 2.94 -10.10 -37.09
N PRO A 9 4.15 -10.71 -37.05
CA PRO A 9 4.79 -11.13 -35.80
C PRO A 9 4.94 -9.99 -34.77
N GLY A 10 4.90 -8.72 -35.19
CA GLY A 10 4.90 -7.55 -34.30
C GLY A 10 3.60 -7.34 -33.49
N GLU A 11 2.43 -7.79 -33.97
CA GLU A 11 1.16 -7.63 -33.23
C GLU A 11 1.04 -8.64 -32.07
N ALA A 12 1.51 -9.87 -32.27
CA ALA A 12 1.56 -10.87 -31.20
C ALA A 12 2.58 -10.48 -30.11
N ILE A 13 3.71 -9.89 -30.50
CA ILE A 13 4.73 -9.37 -29.57
C ILE A 13 4.20 -8.16 -28.79
N GLY A 14 3.44 -7.28 -29.45
CA GLY A 14 2.82 -6.11 -28.81
C GLY A 14 1.77 -6.49 -27.75
N LEU A 15 0.97 -7.53 -27.99
CA LEU A 15 -0.02 -8.02 -27.03
C LEU A 15 0.61 -8.75 -25.84
N GLN A 16 1.77 -9.39 -26.03
CA GLN A 16 2.49 -10.15 -25.01
C GLN A 16 3.37 -9.26 -24.11
N GLN A 17 3.62 -7.99 -24.49
CA GLN A 17 4.55 -7.09 -23.80
C GLN A 17 3.91 -6.03 -22.88
N THR A 18 2.60 -5.82 -22.93
CA THR A 18 1.95 -4.76 -22.13
C THR A 18 1.54 -5.27 -20.76
N LEU A 19 2.21 -4.79 -19.70
CA LEU A 19 1.79 -5.00 -18.31
C LEU A 19 0.52 -4.21 -18.02
N GLN A 20 -0.65 -4.85 -18.16
CA GLN A 20 -1.95 -4.19 -18.04
C GLN A 20 -2.21 -3.72 -16.60
N ASN A 21 -1.65 -4.41 -15.59
CA ASN A 21 -1.83 -4.06 -14.18
C ASN A 21 -0.75 -3.12 -13.62
N ALA A 22 0.28 -2.74 -14.37
CA ALA A 22 1.31 -1.81 -13.90
C ALA A 22 0.78 -0.37 -13.70
N PRO A 23 0.03 0.25 -14.63
CA PRO A 23 -0.52 1.59 -14.44
C PRO A 23 -1.44 1.76 -13.21
N PRO A 24 -2.41 0.85 -12.92
CA PRO A 24 -3.23 0.98 -11.73
C PRO A 24 -2.44 0.78 -10.44
N CYS A 25 -1.42 -0.09 -10.43
CA CYS A 25 -0.54 -0.27 -9.27
C CYS A 25 0.27 1.02 -8.98
N LYS A 26 0.82 1.66 -10.02
CA LYS A 26 1.53 2.94 -9.92
C LYS A 26 0.64 4.05 -9.36
N ARG A 27 -0.61 4.15 -9.85
CA ARG A 27 -1.56 5.15 -9.35
C ARG A 27 -1.88 4.94 -7.87
N LEU A 28 -2.01 3.68 -7.44
CA LEU A 28 -2.25 3.34 -6.03
C LEU A 28 -1.07 3.69 -5.12
N ALA A 29 0.17 3.40 -5.54
CA ALA A 29 1.35 3.77 -4.76
C ALA A 29 1.43 5.29 -4.53
N THR A 30 1.12 6.09 -5.55
CA THR A 30 1.05 7.56 -5.42
C THR A 30 -0.06 8.00 -4.46
N ILE A 31 -1.24 7.38 -4.54
CA ILE A 31 -2.35 7.68 -3.61
C ILE A 31 -1.95 7.34 -2.17
N GLN A 32 -1.32 6.19 -1.94
CA GLN A 32 -0.82 5.79 -0.63
C GLN A 32 0.22 6.79 -0.10
N MET A 33 1.15 7.23 -0.94
CA MET A 33 2.15 8.22 -0.55
C MET A 33 1.50 9.53 -0.07
N ALA A 34 0.54 10.07 -0.85
CA ALA A 34 -0.18 11.28 -0.48
C ALA A 34 -0.99 11.12 0.82
N MET A 35 -1.66 9.98 0.99
CA MET A 35 -2.40 9.68 2.22
C MET A 35 -1.48 9.56 3.43
N TYR A 36 -0.33 8.90 3.33
CA TYR A 36 0.56 8.73 4.48
C TYR A 36 1.26 10.03 4.90
N ILE A 37 1.50 10.96 3.98
CA ILE A 37 1.95 12.32 4.32
C ILE A 37 0.90 13.05 5.15
N LEU A 38 -0.37 13.01 4.73
CA LEU A 38 -1.48 13.62 5.47
C LEU A 38 -1.68 12.93 6.83
N SER A 39 -1.57 11.61 6.85
CA SER A 39 -1.70 10.76 8.03
C SER A 39 -0.73 11.18 9.11
N PHE A 40 0.53 11.39 8.74
CA PHE A 40 1.58 11.74 9.68
C PHE A 40 1.27 13.03 10.45
N GLY A 41 0.67 14.03 9.80
CA GLY A 41 0.22 15.25 10.47
C GLY A 41 -0.96 15.04 11.43
N LEU A 42 -1.84 14.08 11.13
CA LEU A 42 -3.04 13.79 11.93
C LEU A 42 -2.75 12.84 13.10
N THR A 43 -1.83 11.90 12.92
CA THR A 43 -1.52 10.81 13.87
C THR A 43 -0.28 11.07 14.72
N TRP A 44 0.39 12.23 14.53
CA TRP A 44 1.69 12.57 15.15
C TRP A 44 1.78 12.25 16.65
N TYR A 45 0.70 12.44 17.40
CA TYR A 45 0.69 12.28 18.85
C TYR A 45 0.53 10.82 19.34
N LEU A 46 0.08 9.88 18.50
CA LEU A 46 -0.32 8.54 18.96
C LEU A 46 0.24 7.40 18.13
N VAL A 47 -0.02 7.42 16.81
CA VAL A 47 0.28 6.33 15.88
C VAL A 47 1.08 6.82 14.69
N TRP A 48 1.97 7.79 14.92
CA TRP A 48 2.84 8.38 13.89
C TRP A 48 3.73 7.34 13.18
N TRP A 49 4.15 6.30 13.91
CA TRP A 49 4.98 5.22 13.41
C TRP A 49 4.28 4.40 12.31
N ASP A 50 2.96 4.24 12.40
CA ASP A 50 2.17 3.52 11.39
C ASP A 50 2.22 4.26 10.04
N SER A 51 2.12 5.59 10.11
CA SER A 51 2.19 6.45 8.94
C SER A 51 3.58 6.44 8.31
N LEU A 52 4.65 6.31 9.09
CA LEU A 52 6.01 6.18 8.57
C LEU A 52 6.25 4.83 7.88
N ILE A 53 5.75 3.74 8.47
CA ILE A 53 5.85 2.39 7.87
C ILE A 53 5.12 2.40 6.53
N GLY A 54 3.87 2.89 6.51
CA GLY A 54 3.08 3.03 5.29
C GLY A 54 3.78 3.92 4.25
N PHE A 55 4.34 5.05 4.68
CA PHE A 55 5.05 5.97 3.79
C PHE A 55 6.29 5.32 3.16
N ALA A 56 7.11 4.60 3.94
CA ALA A 56 8.29 3.90 3.42
C ALA A 56 7.91 2.87 2.34
N VAL A 57 6.84 2.09 2.59
CA VAL A 57 6.31 1.13 1.62
C VAL A 57 5.80 1.83 0.35
N ALA A 58 5.09 2.94 0.50
CA ALA A 58 4.56 3.71 -0.63
C ALA A 58 5.68 4.35 -1.47
N VAL A 59 6.74 4.88 -0.84
CA VAL A 59 7.92 5.40 -1.54
C VAL A 59 8.63 4.30 -2.31
N TRP A 60 8.79 3.12 -1.71
CA TRP A 60 9.36 1.96 -2.41
C TRP A 60 8.53 1.57 -3.63
N GLY A 61 7.21 1.43 -3.46
CA GLY A 61 6.28 1.15 -4.56
C GLY A 61 6.32 2.22 -5.65
N TYR A 62 6.34 3.49 -5.27
CA TYR A 62 6.42 4.63 -6.18
C TYR A 62 7.72 4.56 -7.00
N TYR A 63 8.88 4.41 -6.35
CA TYR A 63 10.18 4.38 -7.01
C TYR A 63 10.28 3.21 -8.02
N MET A 64 9.86 2.01 -7.61
CA MET A 64 9.96 0.81 -8.45
C MET A 64 8.96 0.78 -9.60
N LEU A 65 7.80 1.46 -9.46
CA LEU A 65 6.76 1.51 -10.50
C LEU A 65 6.88 2.71 -11.45
N LEU A 66 7.60 3.77 -11.07
CA LEU A 66 7.76 4.97 -11.91
C LEU A 66 8.99 5.02 -12.77
N ASN A 67 10.05 4.37 -12.36
CA ASN A 67 11.31 4.50 -13.07
C ASN A 67 11.19 3.71 -14.39
N GLU A 68 10.89 4.42 -15.47
CA GLU A 68 10.72 3.89 -16.84
C GLU A 68 11.98 3.14 -17.32
N TYR A 69 13.13 3.41 -16.69
CA TYR A 69 14.40 2.74 -16.95
C TYR A 69 14.54 1.40 -16.21
N THR A 70 13.89 1.21 -15.08
CA THR A 70 13.80 -0.09 -14.39
C THR A 70 12.49 -0.74 -14.76
N ARG A 71 12.53 -1.68 -15.71
CA ARG A 71 11.38 -2.58 -15.95
C ARG A 71 10.99 -3.21 -14.60
N PRO A 72 9.72 -3.17 -14.18
CA PRO A 72 9.31 -3.73 -12.91
C PRO A 72 9.68 -5.21 -12.88
N THR A 73 10.61 -5.58 -12.01
CA THR A 73 11.01 -6.99 -11.85
C THR A 73 10.12 -7.65 -10.81
N VAL A 74 9.98 -8.98 -10.91
CA VAL A 74 9.17 -9.78 -9.98
C VAL A 74 9.57 -9.50 -8.52
N LYS A 75 10.88 -9.54 -8.22
CA LYS A 75 11.41 -9.28 -6.86
C LYS A 75 10.99 -7.91 -6.30
N HIS A 76 11.02 -6.85 -7.11
CA HIS A 76 10.65 -5.52 -6.63
C HIS A 76 9.15 -5.39 -6.30
N VAL A 77 8.30 -5.98 -7.16
CA VAL A 77 6.84 -5.97 -6.94
C VAL A 77 6.47 -6.88 -5.75
N GLU A 78 7.17 -7.99 -5.55
CA GLU A 78 7.01 -8.84 -4.36
C GLU A 78 7.38 -8.10 -3.08
N ILE A 79 8.49 -7.36 -3.04
CA ILE A 79 8.86 -6.55 -1.86
C ILE A 79 7.77 -5.51 -1.57
N TYR A 80 7.23 -4.86 -2.59
CA TYR A 80 6.11 -3.92 -2.42
C TYR A 80 4.84 -4.61 -1.91
N HIS A 81 4.54 -5.82 -2.39
CA HIS A 81 3.42 -6.64 -1.93
C HIS A 81 3.55 -7.01 -0.45
N TYR A 82 4.68 -7.59 -0.05
CA TYR A 82 4.95 -7.94 1.35
C TYR A 82 5.03 -6.71 2.24
N GLY A 83 5.60 -5.61 1.76
CA GLY A 83 5.59 -4.31 2.44
C GLY A 83 4.17 -3.81 2.69
N SER A 84 3.27 -3.95 1.70
CA SER A 84 1.86 -3.59 1.86
C SER A 84 1.14 -4.46 2.88
N ILE A 85 1.46 -5.76 2.96
CA ILE A 85 0.97 -6.66 4.01
C ILE A 85 1.49 -6.22 5.39
N MET A 86 2.77 -5.90 5.50
CA MET A 86 3.35 -5.39 6.76
C MET A 86 2.69 -4.07 7.19
N SER A 87 2.40 -3.18 6.25
CA SER A 87 1.65 -1.95 6.51
C SER A 87 0.22 -2.26 6.98
N MET A 88 -0.45 -3.28 6.43
CA MET A 88 -1.76 -3.71 6.94
C MET A 88 -1.70 -4.20 8.39
N VAL A 89 -0.67 -4.96 8.76
CA VAL A 89 -0.47 -5.41 10.15
C VAL A 89 -0.22 -4.20 11.06
N SER A 90 0.59 -3.25 10.61
CA SER A 90 0.82 -1.97 11.31
C SER A 90 -0.50 -1.24 11.57
N HIS A 91 -1.37 -1.12 10.56
CA HIS A 91 -2.69 -0.48 10.70
C HIS A 91 -3.55 -1.18 11.76
N ALA A 92 -3.56 -2.52 11.79
CA ALA A 92 -4.33 -3.28 12.77
C ALA A 92 -3.83 -3.04 14.21
N ILE A 93 -2.51 -2.93 14.40
CA ILE A 93 -1.91 -2.58 15.68
C ILE A 93 -2.27 -1.13 16.05
N ALA A 94 -2.18 -0.19 15.10
CA ALA A 94 -2.55 1.21 15.31
C ALA A 94 -4.01 1.34 15.75
N VAL A 95 -4.95 0.67 15.08
CA VAL A 95 -6.36 0.62 15.47
C VAL A 95 -6.52 0.12 16.90
N SER A 96 -5.81 -0.94 17.27
CA SER A 96 -5.86 -1.51 18.63
C SER A 96 -5.38 -0.50 19.68
N VAL A 97 -4.32 0.26 19.38
CA VAL A 97 -3.83 1.36 20.24
C VAL A 97 -4.87 2.47 20.36
N VAL A 98 -5.49 2.91 19.26
CA VAL A 98 -6.53 3.96 19.30
C VAL A 98 -7.75 3.51 20.11
N ILE A 99 -8.18 2.25 19.97
CA ILE A 99 -9.29 1.68 20.76
C ILE A 99 -8.93 1.67 22.25
N TYR A 100 -7.72 1.27 22.61
CA TYR A 100 -7.26 1.28 24.00
C TYR A 100 -7.38 2.68 24.63
N TYR A 101 -6.88 3.71 23.94
CA TYR A 101 -6.97 5.09 24.44
C TYR A 101 -8.40 5.64 24.44
N LEU A 102 -9.25 5.24 23.49
CA LEU A 102 -10.66 5.59 23.49
C LEU A 102 -11.37 5.01 24.74
N ILE A 103 -11.15 3.72 25.05
CA ILE A 103 -11.71 3.08 26.24
C ILE A 103 -11.16 3.73 27.52
N GLN A 104 -9.84 3.96 27.57
CA GLN A 104 -9.20 4.61 28.72
C GLN A 104 -9.76 6.00 28.98
N SER A 105 -9.99 6.79 27.92
CA SER A 105 -10.62 8.12 28.04
C SER A 105 -12.03 8.03 28.62
N HIS A 106 -12.80 7.02 28.22
CA HIS A 106 -14.15 6.82 28.75
C HIS A 106 -14.16 6.38 30.22
N LEU A 107 -13.23 5.51 30.61
CA LEU A 107 -13.11 5.04 32.00
C LEU A 107 -12.68 6.17 32.94
N LEU A 108 -11.73 7.01 32.52
CA LEU A 108 -11.25 8.13 33.34
C LEU A 108 -12.31 9.22 33.53
N ASP A 109 -13.12 9.50 32.49
CA ASP A 109 -14.29 10.37 32.62
C ASP A 109 -15.33 9.77 33.58
N THR A 110 -15.58 8.47 33.50
CA THR A 110 -16.60 7.79 34.32
C THR A 110 -16.23 7.72 35.80
N LEU A 111 -14.95 7.59 36.10
CA LEU A 111 -14.44 7.50 37.46
C LEU A 111 -14.03 8.86 38.05
N GLU A 112 -14.34 9.97 37.37
CA GLU A 112 -14.00 11.35 37.76
C GLU A 112 -12.49 11.57 38.05
N LEU A 113 -11.63 10.69 37.53
CA LEU A 113 -10.16 10.75 37.67
C LEU A 113 -9.50 11.54 36.53
N SER A 114 -10.28 12.29 35.76
CA SER A 114 -9.81 13.11 34.63
C SER A 114 -8.83 14.23 35.03
N THR A 115 -8.63 14.45 36.33
CA THR A 115 -7.65 15.38 36.91
C THR A 115 -6.26 14.77 37.12
N LEU A 116 -6.08 13.45 36.98
CA LEU A 116 -4.75 12.86 36.91
C LEU A 116 -4.07 13.26 35.61
N THR A 117 -2.77 13.58 35.71
CA THR A 117 -1.81 14.16 34.75
C THR A 117 -1.63 13.47 33.39
N VAL A 118 -2.60 12.70 32.89
CA VAL A 118 -2.59 12.13 31.55
C VAL A 118 -3.27 13.11 30.61
N GLN A 119 -2.51 13.67 29.67
CA GLN A 119 -3.05 14.53 28.61
C GLN A 119 -3.88 13.67 27.64
N ILE A 120 -5.20 13.65 27.85
CA ILE A 120 -6.16 12.87 27.05
C ILE A 120 -6.79 13.79 26.01
N MET A 121 -6.73 13.40 24.73
CA MET A 121 -7.42 14.10 23.66
C MET A 121 -8.94 13.87 23.73
N PRO A 122 -9.76 14.79 23.19
CA PRO A 122 -11.21 14.61 23.15
C PRO A 122 -11.61 13.29 22.46
N ARG A 123 -12.66 12.62 22.93
CA ARG A 123 -13.16 11.36 22.35
C ARG A 123 -13.42 11.43 20.83
N ALA A 124 -13.87 12.59 20.36
CA ALA A 124 -14.08 12.85 18.94
C ALA A 124 -12.79 12.69 18.10
N TYR A 125 -11.62 13.02 18.67
CA TYR A 125 -10.33 12.83 18.02
C TYR A 125 -10.02 11.35 17.81
N TYR A 126 -10.19 10.50 18.83
CA TYR A 126 -9.98 9.05 18.69
C TYR A 126 -10.96 8.42 17.70
N ALA A 127 -12.24 8.85 17.71
CA ALA A 127 -13.22 8.39 16.73
C ALA A 127 -12.85 8.79 15.29
N PHE A 128 -12.37 10.02 15.10
CA PHE A 128 -11.85 10.49 13.82
C PHE A 128 -10.63 9.66 13.37
N LEU A 129 -9.69 9.38 14.27
CA LEU A 129 -8.53 8.54 13.97
C LEU A 129 -8.93 7.13 13.54
N LEU A 130 -9.94 6.52 14.17
CA LEU A 130 -10.44 5.20 13.77
C LEU A 130 -10.99 5.22 12.34
N ILE A 131 -11.84 6.18 12.01
CA ILE A 131 -12.39 6.33 10.65
C ILE A 131 -11.25 6.47 9.65
N TYR A 132 -10.26 7.29 9.98
CA TYR A 132 -9.12 7.54 9.12
C TYR A 132 -8.25 6.28 8.92
N LEU A 133 -7.94 5.54 9.98
CA LEU A 133 -7.21 4.26 9.91
C LEU A 133 -7.98 3.22 9.09
N PHE A 134 -9.31 3.15 9.21
CA PHE A 134 -10.12 2.25 8.38
C PHE A 134 -10.04 2.60 6.89
N ILE A 135 -10.01 3.89 6.54
CA ILE A 135 -9.80 4.33 5.14
C ILE A 135 -8.42 3.87 4.65
N GLN A 136 -7.38 4.00 5.47
CA GLN A 136 -6.04 3.54 5.12
C GLN A 136 -5.95 2.03 4.93
N MET A 137 -6.59 1.27 5.81
CA MET A 137 -6.73 -0.18 5.66
C MET A 137 -7.44 -0.52 4.34
N ALA A 138 -8.55 0.14 4.02
CA ALA A 138 -9.29 -0.12 2.78
C ALA A 138 -8.41 0.09 1.54
N VAL A 139 -7.66 1.19 1.47
CA VAL A 139 -6.76 1.44 0.33
C VAL A 139 -5.57 0.47 0.33
N THR A 140 -5.03 0.12 1.49
CA THR A 140 -3.93 -0.85 1.60
C THR A 140 -4.36 -2.24 1.14
N THR A 141 -5.60 -2.66 1.43
CA THR A 141 -6.17 -3.91 0.88
C THR A 141 -6.19 -3.89 -0.65
N VAL A 142 -6.60 -2.77 -1.26
CA VAL A 142 -6.61 -2.63 -2.72
C VAL A 142 -5.18 -2.69 -3.27
N ALA A 143 -4.19 -2.09 -2.59
CA ALA A 143 -2.79 -2.16 -2.98
C ALA A 143 -2.24 -3.60 -2.90
N ILE A 144 -2.59 -4.37 -1.87
CA ILE A 144 -2.23 -5.80 -1.74
C ILE A 144 -2.82 -6.60 -2.90
N GLN A 145 -4.10 -6.41 -3.22
CA GLN A 145 -4.75 -7.12 -4.32
C GLN A 145 -4.10 -6.80 -5.67
N ARG A 146 -3.81 -5.52 -5.94
CA ARG A 146 -3.24 -5.10 -7.23
C ARG A 146 -1.79 -5.50 -7.39
N SER A 147 -0.99 -5.44 -6.32
CA SER A 147 0.39 -5.93 -6.34
C SER A 147 0.42 -7.45 -6.54
N TYR A 148 -0.49 -8.22 -5.93
CA TYR A 148 -0.60 -9.66 -6.16
C TYR A 148 -0.90 -10.00 -7.62
N VAL A 149 -1.88 -9.32 -8.23
CA VAL A 149 -2.23 -9.53 -9.65
C VAL A 149 -1.07 -9.15 -10.57
N LEU A 150 -0.33 -8.08 -10.24
CA LEU A 150 0.85 -7.69 -11.01
C LEU A 150 2.00 -8.70 -10.89
N CYS A 151 2.23 -9.27 -9.69
CA CYS A 151 3.18 -10.37 -9.53
C CYS A 151 2.78 -11.59 -10.38
N ALA A 152 1.50 -11.95 -10.38
CA ALA A 152 1.00 -13.08 -11.17
C ALA A 152 1.11 -12.82 -12.69
N GLU A 153 0.91 -11.58 -13.14
CA GLU A 153 1.09 -11.17 -14.53
C GLU A 153 2.57 -11.25 -14.94
N LEU A 154 3.47 -10.74 -14.09
CA LEU A 154 4.92 -10.82 -14.32
C LEU A 154 5.44 -12.26 -14.33
N ALA A 155 4.93 -13.13 -13.44
CA ALA A 155 5.32 -14.54 -13.38
C ALA A 155 4.85 -15.36 -14.59
N ARG A 156 3.76 -14.94 -15.27
CA ARG A 156 3.26 -15.58 -16.49
C ARG A 156 3.91 -15.03 -17.76
N ASN A 157 4.63 -13.92 -17.67
CA ASN A 157 5.20 -13.27 -18.83
C ASN A 157 6.67 -13.70 -19.00
N ASP A 158 6.87 -14.79 -19.73
CA ASP A 158 8.17 -15.42 -19.96
C ASP A 158 9.23 -14.43 -20.48
N TYR A 159 8.82 -13.46 -21.29
CA TYR A 159 9.71 -12.42 -21.82
C TYR A 159 10.30 -11.54 -20.71
N TYR A 160 9.48 -11.11 -19.75
CA TYR A 160 9.99 -10.34 -18.60
C TYR A 160 10.81 -11.23 -17.67
N PHE A 161 10.42 -12.48 -17.48
CA PHE A 161 11.13 -13.42 -16.63
C PHE A 161 12.57 -13.66 -17.13
N GLU A 162 12.76 -13.91 -18.43
CA GLU A 162 14.09 -14.14 -19.01
C GLU A 162 14.98 -12.88 -19.05
N HIS A 163 14.39 -11.69 -19.23
CA HIS A 163 15.15 -10.46 -19.46
C HIS A 163 15.33 -9.58 -18.20
N THR A 164 14.57 -9.83 -17.12
CA THR A 164 14.71 -9.06 -15.86
C THR A 164 15.34 -9.85 -14.71
N ASN A 165 15.21 -11.18 -14.64
CA ASN A 165 15.88 -11.96 -13.59
C ASN A 165 17.39 -12.16 -13.86
N LYS A 166 17.82 -12.24 -15.12
CA LYS A 166 19.25 -12.38 -15.48
C LYS A 166 20.12 -11.16 -15.14
N GLN A 167 19.53 -10.04 -14.73
CA GLN A 167 20.29 -8.85 -14.32
C GLN A 167 20.64 -8.83 -12.82
N PHE A 168 20.13 -9.80 -12.04
CA PHE A 168 20.27 -9.82 -10.58
C PHE A 168 20.72 -11.18 -10.01
N ASP A 169 21.23 -12.06 -10.87
CA ASP A 169 22.03 -13.24 -10.50
C ASP A 169 23.51 -12.95 -10.81
#